data_AF-A0A2G5U9X7-F1
#
_entry.id   AF-A0A2G5U9X7-F1
#
_cell.length_a   1.000
_cell.length_b   1.000
_cell.length_c   1.000
_cell.angle_alpha   90.00
_cell.angle_beta   90.00
_cell.angle_gamma   90.00
#
_symmetry.space_group_name_H-M   'P 1'
#
loop_
_entity.id
_entity.type
_entity.pdbx_description
1 polymer ?
#
loop_
_entity_poly.entity_id
_entity_poly.type
_entity_poly.pdbx_seq_one_letter_code
_entity_poly.pdbx_strand_id
1 'polypeptide(L)'
;MLSSYKVFVKSTRSLLNEVAFFSTKPSTFVQDFKLVKSREVKAPPKYPIFATRDKGKQKMAQQFDYLLILDFEATCQENSLGPMLPVQEIIEFPVVQLSTSDWSEIRRFHQYVRPTECPKLSSFCTTLTGIIQEMVDDKPTISKVLENFDEWMKEDSRLKNGNFAFVTCGDWDLKVALTNEAKFKNLQIPEYFNQWINVKKAYAAHTNHFAKGMTQLLKIYDLQHKGRHHSGIDDVANICEIVRCLGKDGHNYRITSSTTTKQHQRFFREAPRKTK
;
A
#
# COMPACT_ATOMS: atom_id res chain seq x y z
N MET A 1 3.64 -74.42 22.34
CA MET A 1 4.18 -73.32 21.52
C MET A 1 4.24 -73.78 20.07
N LEU A 2 3.37 -73.18 19.24
CA LEU A 2 3.33 -73.08 17.77
C LEU A 2 3.60 -74.34 16.91
N SER A 3 2.50 -74.88 16.35
CA SER A 3 2.46 -75.75 15.17
C SER A 3 1.98 -74.93 13.97
N SER A 4 2.67 -75.03 12.83
CA SER A 4 2.36 -74.33 11.58
C SER A 4 1.44 -75.18 10.70
N TYR A 5 0.30 -74.62 10.28
CA TYR A 5 -0.56 -75.17 9.24
C TYR A 5 -0.69 -74.16 8.08
N LYS A 6 -0.46 -74.64 6.86
CA LYS A 6 -0.82 -73.96 5.60
C LYS A 6 -2.32 -74.10 5.37
N VAL A 7 -2.98 -73.02 4.93
CA VAL A 7 -4.29 -73.08 4.25
C VAL A 7 -4.27 -72.16 3.03
N PHE A 8 -5.04 -72.58 2.04
CA PHE A 8 -5.09 -72.22 0.63
C PHE A 8 -6.46 -71.54 0.33
N VAL A 9 -6.62 -70.92 -0.85
CA VAL A 9 -7.91 -70.60 -1.55
C VAL A 9 -8.62 -69.29 -1.07
N LYS A 10 -9.29 -68.39 -1.84
CA LYS A 10 -9.90 -68.32 -3.20
C LYS A 10 -10.06 -66.86 -3.67
N SER A 11 -10.21 -66.69 -4.99
CA SER A 11 -10.71 -65.51 -5.70
C SER A 11 -12.22 -65.29 -5.51
N THR A 12 -12.69 -64.04 -5.43
CA THR A 12 -14.09 -63.66 -5.72
C THR A 12 -14.22 -62.27 -6.35
N ARG A 13 -15.16 -62.21 -7.32
CA ARG A 13 -15.59 -61.08 -8.16
C ARG A 13 -16.48 -60.08 -7.39
N SER A 14 -16.42 -58.82 -7.85
CA SER A 14 -17.51 -57.83 -8.06
C SER A 14 -18.74 -57.88 -7.15
N LEU A 15 -19.03 -56.77 -6.46
CA LEU A 15 -20.40 -56.26 -6.26
C LEU A 15 -20.40 -54.72 -6.26
N LEU A 16 -21.00 -54.15 -7.30
CA LEU A 16 -21.58 -52.80 -7.33
C LEU A 16 -22.90 -52.83 -6.52
N ASN A 17 -23.17 -51.76 -5.76
CA ASN A 17 -24.49 -51.27 -5.34
C ASN A 17 -24.27 -49.83 -4.84
N GLU A 18 -24.64 -48.81 -5.62
CA GLU A 18 -25.95 -48.12 -5.62
C GLU A 18 -26.37 -47.59 -4.24
N VAL A 19 -26.25 -46.26 -4.06
CA VAL A 19 -27.14 -45.49 -3.19
C VAL A 19 -27.49 -44.14 -3.87
N ALA A 20 -28.73 -44.12 -4.37
CA ALA A 20 -29.69 -43.02 -4.52
C ALA A 20 -29.22 -41.62 -4.97
N PHE A 21 -29.60 -41.30 -6.22
CA PHE A 21 -29.87 -39.95 -6.70
C PHE A 21 -31.06 -39.34 -5.95
N PHE A 22 -30.86 -38.17 -5.32
CA PHE A 22 -31.91 -37.18 -5.11
C PHE A 22 -31.54 -35.89 -5.85
N SER A 23 -32.40 -35.56 -6.82
CA SER A 23 -32.35 -34.37 -7.66
C SER A 23 -32.96 -33.18 -6.92
N THR A 24 -32.22 -32.08 -6.80
CA THR A 24 -32.77 -30.72 -6.70
C THR A 24 -31.80 -29.69 -7.33
N LYS A 25 -32.12 -29.35 -8.59
CA LYS A 25 -31.87 -28.10 -9.35
C LYS A 25 -30.44 -27.49 -9.40
N PRO A 26 -29.88 -27.27 -10.60
CA PRO A 26 -28.66 -26.49 -10.78
C PRO A 26 -28.95 -25.00 -10.53
N SER A 27 -28.23 -24.41 -9.56
CA SER A 27 -28.16 -22.95 -9.44
C SER A 27 -27.38 -22.40 -10.62
N THR A 28 -28.06 -21.65 -11.46
CA THR A 28 -27.54 -20.92 -12.61
C THR A 28 -26.67 -19.76 -12.13
N PHE A 29 -25.35 -19.96 -12.03
CA PHE A 29 -24.40 -18.84 -12.03
C PHE A 29 -23.02 -19.26 -12.57
N VAL A 30 -22.98 -19.63 -13.85
CA VAL A 30 -21.75 -19.60 -14.65
C VAL A 30 -22.14 -19.13 -16.05
N GLN A 31 -21.64 -17.94 -16.43
CA GLN A 31 -21.60 -17.25 -17.75
C GLN A 31 -21.83 -15.75 -17.44
N ASP A 32 -20.88 -14.82 -17.52
CA ASP A 32 -19.78 -14.64 -18.46
C ASP A 32 -18.59 -13.95 -17.79
N PHE A 33 -17.47 -14.66 -17.61
CA PHE A 33 -16.17 -13.99 -17.48
C PHE A 33 -15.58 -13.84 -18.87
N LYS A 34 -15.90 -12.73 -19.56
CA LYS A 34 -15.00 -12.27 -20.63
C LYS A 34 -13.72 -11.83 -19.94
N LEU A 35 -12.71 -12.71 -19.93
CA LEU A 35 -11.33 -12.32 -19.65
C LEU A 35 -11.01 -11.12 -20.54
N VAL A 36 -10.85 -9.95 -19.93
CA VAL A 36 -10.31 -8.78 -20.62
C VAL A 36 -8.86 -9.15 -20.92
N LYS A 37 -8.56 -9.48 -22.18
CA LYS A 37 -7.19 -9.64 -22.65
C LYS A 37 -6.42 -8.37 -22.27
N SER A 38 -5.45 -8.52 -21.37
CA SER A 38 -4.54 -7.45 -20.97
C SER A 38 -3.86 -6.92 -22.22
N ARG A 39 -4.20 -5.69 -22.60
CA ARG A 39 -3.43 -4.96 -23.62
C ARG A 39 -2.13 -4.55 -22.94
N GLU A 40 -1.00 -4.91 -23.53
CA GLU A 40 0.30 -4.35 -23.15
C GLU A 40 0.18 -2.82 -23.09
N VAL A 41 0.40 -2.27 -21.90
CA VAL A 41 0.35 -0.84 -21.64
C VAL A 41 1.64 -0.22 -22.18
N LYS A 42 1.63 0.17 -23.46
CA LYS A 42 2.76 0.79 -24.17
C LYS A 42 3.03 2.27 -23.81
N ALA A 43 2.20 2.87 -22.97
CA ALA A 43 2.34 4.26 -22.53
C ALA A 43 2.28 4.33 -21.00
N PRO A 44 3.05 5.23 -20.35
CA PRO A 44 2.98 5.38 -18.89
C PRO A 44 1.54 5.61 -18.42
N PRO A 45 1.16 5.13 -17.22
CA PRO A 45 -0.19 5.30 -16.70
C PRO A 45 -0.60 6.78 -16.71
N LYS A 46 -1.82 7.08 -17.15
CA LYS A 46 -2.35 8.44 -17.04
C LYS A 46 -2.67 8.71 -15.57
N TYR A 47 -1.98 9.68 -15.00
CA TYR A 47 -2.14 10.03 -13.60
C TYR A 47 -3.16 11.16 -13.39
N PRO A 48 -3.83 11.21 -12.23
CA PRO A 48 -4.73 12.31 -11.90
C PRO A 48 -3.95 13.64 -11.80
N ILE A 49 -4.47 14.66 -12.48
CA ILE A 49 -3.97 16.04 -12.42
C ILE A 49 -4.94 16.87 -11.57
N PHE A 50 -4.41 17.65 -10.64
CA PHE A 50 -5.17 18.55 -9.78
C PHE A 50 -4.95 20.00 -10.19
N ALA A 51 -5.99 20.82 -10.03
CA ALA A 51 -5.92 22.24 -10.33
C ALA A 51 -5.24 22.97 -9.17
N THR A 52 -4.32 23.88 -9.48
CA THR A 52 -3.63 24.68 -8.46
C THR A 52 -4.60 25.68 -7.83
N ARG A 53 -4.87 25.51 -6.53
CA ARG A 53 -5.57 26.54 -5.73
C ARG A 53 -4.58 27.61 -5.31
N ASP A 54 -4.71 28.82 -5.86
CA ASP A 54 -4.00 30.01 -5.38
C ASP A 54 -4.86 30.76 -4.36
N LYS A 55 -4.52 30.58 -3.08
CA LYS A 55 -4.95 31.49 -2.02
C LYS A 55 -3.72 32.23 -1.56
N GLY A 56 -3.69 33.55 -1.77
CA GLY A 56 -2.56 34.40 -1.38
C GLY A 56 -2.36 34.38 0.14
N LYS A 57 -1.30 33.72 0.62
CA LYS A 57 -0.77 33.80 1.98
C LYS A 57 0.76 33.60 1.97
N GLN A 58 1.42 34.12 3.01
CA GLN A 58 2.87 34.26 3.12
C GLN A 58 3.62 32.93 2.91
N LYS A 59 4.66 32.98 2.07
CA LYS A 59 5.62 31.87 1.90
C LYS A 59 6.42 31.69 3.21
N MET A 60 5.99 30.77 4.07
CA MET A 60 6.83 30.28 5.15
C MET A 60 7.86 29.31 4.58
N ALA A 61 9.14 29.53 4.90
CA ALA A 61 10.19 28.59 4.56
C ALA A 61 9.94 27.24 5.27
N GLN A 62 9.94 26.16 4.49
CA GLN A 62 9.81 24.80 5.00
C GLN A 62 11.18 24.28 5.49
N GLN A 63 11.17 23.31 6.41
CA GLN A 63 12.40 22.65 6.85
C GLN A 63 13.08 21.88 5.71
N PHE A 64 12.28 21.25 4.86
CA PHE A 64 12.74 20.39 3.78
C PHE A 64 12.44 21.07 2.44
N ASP A 65 13.38 21.04 1.50
CA ASP A 65 13.16 21.56 0.14
C ASP A 65 12.21 20.64 -0.66
N TYR A 66 12.24 19.34 -0.34
CA TYR A 66 11.46 18.33 -1.03
C TYR A 66 10.70 17.41 -0.07
N LEU A 67 9.49 17.04 -0.45
CA LEU A 67 8.70 16.02 0.23
C LEU A 67 8.49 14.85 -0.73
N LEU A 68 8.70 13.63 -0.24
CA LEU A 68 8.49 12.38 -1.00
C LEU A 68 7.23 11.68 -0.50
N ILE A 69 6.14 11.82 -1.24
CA ILE A 69 4.82 11.32 -0.83
C ILE A 69 4.72 9.87 -1.26
N LEU A 70 4.45 8.98 -0.31
CA LEU A 70 4.49 7.53 -0.48
C LEU A 70 3.24 6.89 0.13
N ASP A 71 2.67 5.90 -0.56
CA ASP A 71 1.54 5.09 -0.11
C ASP A 71 1.63 3.71 -0.76
N PHE A 72 1.96 2.68 0.00
CA PHE A 72 2.10 1.32 -0.53
C PHE A 72 0.76 0.63 -0.65
N GLU A 73 0.61 -0.19 -1.69
CA GLU A 73 -0.37 -1.28 -1.64
C GLU A 73 0.34 -2.59 -1.31
N ALA A 74 -0.33 -3.45 -0.54
CA ALA A 74 0.20 -4.76 -0.18
C ALA A 74 -0.85 -5.86 -0.37
N THR A 75 -0.38 -7.11 -0.44
CA THR A 75 -1.24 -8.27 -0.36
C THR A 75 -2.11 -8.20 0.90
N CYS A 76 -3.40 -8.46 0.74
CA CYS A 76 -4.37 -8.47 1.84
C CYS A 76 -5.43 -9.57 1.64
N GLN A 77 -6.13 -9.90 2.72
CA GLN A 77 -7.23 -10.86 2.71
C GLN A 77 -8.37 -10.33 3.58
N GLU A 78 -9.53 -10.97 3.50
CA GLU A 78 -10.66 -10.60 4.35
C GLU A 78 -10.30 -10.69 5.83
N ASN A 79 -10.73 -9.70 6.62
CA ASN A 79 -10.45 -9.65 8.06
C ASN A 79 -10.94 -10.90 8.81
N SER A 80 -12.01 -11.55 8.33
CA SER A 80 -12.57 -12.80 8.88
C SER A 80 -11.58 -13.96 8.82
N LEU A 81 -10.64 -13.94 7.89
CA LEU A 81 -9.58 -14.94 7.73
C LEU A 81 -8.35 -14.63 8.60
N GLY A 82 -8.36 -13.51 9.32
CA GLY A 82 -7.23 -13.05 10.13
C GLY A 82 -6.16 -12.32 9.30
N PRO A 83 -4.97 -12.08 9.88
CA PRO A 83 -3.88 -11.42 9.17
C PRO A 83 -3.34 -12.28 8.02
N MET A 84 -2.79 -11.64 7.00
CA MET A 84 -2.03 -12.36 5.97
C MET A 84 -0.83 -13.07 6.60
N LEU A 85 -0.69 -14.36 6.32
CA LEU A 85 0.45 -15.17 6.76
C LEU A 85 1.19 -15.74 5.54
N PRO A 86 2.52 -15.90 5.60
CA PRO A 86 3.38 -15.56 6.74
C PRO A 86 3.69 -14.06 6.84
N VAL A 87 3.46 -13.29 5.77
CA VAL A 87 3.75 -11.85 5.70
C VAL A 87 2.84 -11.15 4.69
N GLN A 88 2.54 -9.86 4.90
CA GLN A 88 1.99 -9.01 3.84
C GLN A 88 3.14 -8.52 2.95
N GLU A 89 2.95 -8.59 1.64
CA GLU A 89 3.98 -8.23 0.65
C GLU A 89 3.53 -7.00 -0.11
N ILE A 90 4.40 -5.99 -0.25
CA ILE A 90 4.15 -4.80 -1.06
C ILE A 90 3.98 -5.25 -2.52
N ILE A 91 2.93 -4.74 -3.17
CA ILE A 91 2.56 -5.04 -4.57
C ILE A 91 2.48 -3.77 -5.44
N GLU A 92 2.50 -2.58 -4.84
CA GLU A 92 2.61 -1.30 -5.55
C GLU A 92 3.52 -0.35 -4.76
N PHE A 93 4.49 0.27 -5.44
CA PHE A 93 5.45 1.22 -4.88
C PHE A 93 5.38 2.55 -5.64
N PRO A 94 4.49 3.47 -5.25
CA PRO A 94 4.41 4.82 -5.79
C PRO A 94 5.09 5.85 -4.88
N VAL A 95 5.83 6.78 -5.49
CA VAL A 95 6.37 7.97 -4.81
C VAL A 95 6.23 9.20 -5.71
N VAL A 96 5.79 10.31 -5.12
CA VAL A 96 5.76 11.62 -5.79
C VAL A 96 6.68 12.60 -5.06
N GLN A 97 7.58 13.25 -5.79
CA GLN A 97 8.44 14.31 -5.26
C GLN A 97 7.78 15.68 -5.45
N LEU A 98 7.52 16.38 -4.35
CA LEU A 98 7.02 17.76 -4.34
C LEU A 98 8.13 18.73 -3.93
N SER A 99 8.21 19.88 -4.61
CA SER A 99 8.99 21.03 -4.10
C SER A 99 8.17 21.78 -3.06
N THR A 100 8.79 22.18 -1.95
CA THR A 100 8.13 23.01 -0.93
C THR A 100 8.18 24.51 -1.23
N SER A 101 8.97 24.92 -2.24
CA SER A 101 9.15 26.33 -2.62
C SER A 101 7.95 26.91 -3.39
N ASP A 102 7.29 26.06 -4.17
CA ASP A 102 6.17 26.38 -5.04
C ASP A 102 5.06 25.30 -5.04
N TRP A 103 5.23 24.21 -4.29
CA TRP A 103 4.31 23.09 -4.19
C TRP A 103 4.11 22.32 -5.51
N SER A 104 5.00 22.52 -6.48
CA SER A 104 5.00 21.82 -7.76
C SER A 104 5.40 20.35 -7.60
N GLU A 105 4.85 19.51 -8.47
CA GLU A 105 5.33 18.16 -8.63
C GLU A 105 6.55 18.13 -9.54
N ILE A 106 7.61 17.47 -9.07
CA ILE A 106 8.90 17.43 -9.76
C ILE A 106 9.04 16.18 -10.61
N ARG A 107 8.72 15.02 -10.03
CA ARG A 107 8.81 13.71 -10.70
C ARG A 107 8.10 12.64 -9.88
N ARG A 108 7.91 11.48 -10.51
CA ARG A 108 7.31 10.29 -9.90
C ARG A 108 8.21 9.07 -10.04
N PHE A 109 8.11 8.17 -9.08
CA PHE A 109 8.51 6.78 -9.18
C PHE A 109 7.25 5.92 -9.03
N HIS A 110 7.08 4.91 -9.87
CA HIS A 110 5.96 3.98 -9.76
C HIS A 110 6.35 2.62 -10.32
N GLN A 111 6.31 1.60 -9.48
CA GLN A 111 6.47 0.21 -9.91
C GLN A 111 5.47 -0.68 -9.19
N TYR A 112 4.83 -1.58 -9.95
CA TYR A 112 4.23 -2.77 -9.36
C TYR A 112 5.32 -3.73 -8.90
N VAL A 113 5.03 -4.51 -7.87
CA VAL A 113 5.97 -5.41 -7.23
C VAL A 113 5.40 -6.82 -7.25
N ARG A 114 6.24 -7.80 -7.62
CA ARG A 114 5.83 -9.20 -7.62
C ARG A 114 5.97 -9.81 -6.22
N PRO A 115 4.88 -10.29 -5.60
CA PRO A 115 4.95 -11.06 -4.36
C PRO A 115 5.61 -12.42 -4.60
N THR A 116 6.42 -12.89 -3.66
CA THR A 116 7.20 -14.14 -3.75
C THR A 116 6.74 -15.20 -2.77
N GLU A 117 6.15 -14.81 -1.63
CA GLU A 117 5.72 -15.74 -0.58
C GLU A 117 4.28 -16.21 -0.79
N CYS A 118 3.40 -15.27 -1.13
CA CYS A 118 2.02 -15.53 -1.53
C CYS A 118 1.77 -14.91 -2.91
N PRO A 119 2.28 -15.54 -4.00
CA PRO A 119 2.25 -14.94 -5.33
C PRO A 119 0.86 -14.72 -5.91
N LYS A 120 -0.16 -15.42 -5.38
CA LYS A 120 -1.55 -15.31 -5.86
C LYS A 120 -2.33 -14.32 -5.02
N LEU A 121 -2.79 -13.25 -5.67
CA LEU A 121 -3.62 -12.23 -5.05
C LEU A 121 -4.99 -12.82 -4.69
N SER A 122 -5.47 -12.52 -3.48
CA SER A 122 -6.83 -12.87 -3.10
C SER A 122 -7.84 -12.03 -3.89
N SER A 123 -9.05 -12.55 -4.08
CA SER A 123 -10.15 -11.78 -4.69
C SER A 123 -10.45 -10.49 -3.92
N PHE A 124 -10.33 -10.53 -2.59
CA PHE A 124 -10.45 -9.36 -1.74
C PHE A 124 -9.39 -8.31 -2.05
N CYS A 125 -8.12 -8.71 -2.15
CA CYS A 125 -7.02 -7.81 -2.49
C CYS A 125 -7.25 -7.13 -3.84
N THR A 126 -7.54 -7.92 -4.87
CA THR A 126 -7.85 -7.40 -6.21
C THR A 126 -9.04 -6.44 -6.20
N THR A 127 -10.10 -6.74 -5.43
CA THR A 127 -11.29 -5.88 -5.33
C THR A 127 -11.02 -4.60 -4.57
N LEU A 128 -10.17 -4.66 -3.53
CA LEU A 128 -9.80 -3.52 -2.72
C LEU A 128 -8.89 -2.59 -3.51
N THR A 129 -7.76 -3.09 -4.01
CA THR A 129 -6.73 -2.25 -4.62
C THR A 129 -6.99 -1.97 -6.10
N GLY A 130 -7.66 -2.90 -6.80
CA GLY A 130 -7.79 -2.88 -8.26
C GLY A 130 -6.60 -3.47 -9.00
N ILE A 131 -5.59 -3.97 -8.27
CA ILE A 131 -4.42 -4.65 -8.84
C ILE A 131 -4.84 -6.09 -9.17
N ILE A 132 -4.83 -6.43 -10.47
CA ILE A 132 -5.07 -7.80 -10.93
C ILE A 132 -3.76 -8.60 -11.00
N GLN A 133 -3.87 -9.93 -11.05
CA GLN A 133 -2.73 -10.84 -11.01
C GLN A 133 -1.70 -10.54 -12.13
N GLU A 134 -2.19 -10.25 -13.33
CA GLU A 134 -1.38 -9.95 -14.51
C GLU A 134 -0.56 -8.65 -14.36
N MET A 135 -0.96 -7.77 -13.44
CA MET A 135 -0.21 -6.54 -13.15
C MET A 135 1.03 -6.81 -12.30
N VAL A 136 1.11 -7.94 -11.60
CA VAL A 136 2.22 -8.28 -10.68
C VAL A 136 3.03 -9.50 -11.11
N ASP A 137 2.48 -10.42 -11.92
CA ASP A 137 3.11 -11.70 -12.28
C ASP A 137 4.54 -11.56 -12.85
N ASP A 138 4.74 -10.60 -13.75
CA ASP A 138 6.02 -10.38 -14.46
C ASP A 138 6.77 -9.13 -13.97
N LYS A 139 6.50 -8.70 -12.73
CA LYS A 139 7.14 -7.51 -12.15
C LYS A 139 8.40 -7.85 -11.35
N PRO A 140 9.29 -6.87 -11.12
CA PRO A 140 10.42 -7.07 -10.24
C PRO A 140 9.98 -7.41 -8.81
N THR A 141 10.79 -8.16 -8.09
CA THR A 141 10.57 -8.42 -6.66
C THR A 141 10.85 -7.17 -5.83
N ILE A 142 10.37 -7.12 -4.59
CA ILE A 142 10.58 -5.97 -3.70
C ILE A 142 12.06 -5.58 -3.56
N SER A 143 12.98 -6.56 -3.50
CA SER A 143 14.43 -6.30 -3.46
C SER A 143 14.87 -5.48 -4.67
N LYS A 144 14.44 -5.86 -5.87
CA LYS A 144 14.81 -5.17 -7.10
C LYS A 144 14.13 -3.80 -7.20
N VAL A 145 12.89 -3.67 -6.73
CA VAL A 145 12.19 -2.38 -6.71
C VAL A 145 12.87 -1.40 -5.74
N LEU A 146 13.36 -1.87 -4.59
CA LEU A 146 14.14 -1.05 -3.67
C LEU A 146 15.46 -0.57 -4.28
N GLU A 147 16.17 -1.42 -5.02
CA GLU A 147 17.36 -1.01 -5.79
C GLU A 147 17.01 0.06 -6.84
N ASN A 148 15.97 -0.19 -7.65
CA ASN A 148 15.51 0.76 -8.67
C ASN A 148 15.11 2.11 -8.03
N PHE A 149 14.49 2.08 -6.85
CA PHE A 149 14.11 3.28 -6.13
C PHE A 149 15.34 4.03 -5.60
N ASP A 150 16.34 3.33 -5.08
CA ASP A 150 17.61 3.93 -4.64
C ASP A 150 18.39 4.55 -5.80
N GLU A 151 18.39 3.92 -6.99
CA GLU A 151 18.92 4.50 -8.23
C GLU A 151 18.16 5.80 -8.59
N TRP A 152 16.82 5.76 -8.61
CA TRP A 152 15.99 6.94 -8.85
C TRP A 152 16.29 8.07 -7.85
N MET A 153 16.51 7.76 -6.57
CA MET A 153 16.92 8.73 -5.55
C MET A 153 18.28 9.37 -5.87
N LYS A 154 19.27 8.57 -6.31
CA LYS A 154 20.63 9.02 -6.61
C LYS A 154 20.75 9.84 -7.89
N GLU A 155 19.87 9.61 -8.87
CA GLU A 155 19.79 10.37 -10.11
C GLU A 155 19.51 11.86 -9.88
N ASP A 156 18.80 12.19 -8.80
CA ASP A 156 18.44 13.58 -8.50
C ASP A 156 19.40 14.21 -7.50
N SER A 157 20.28 15.08 -8.01
CA SER A 157 21.23 15.84 -7.18
C SER A 157 20.57 16.68 -6.09
N ARG A 158 19.28 17.03 -6.23
CA ARG A 158 18.50 17.79 -5.23
C ARG A 158 18.30 17.00 -3.94
N LEU A 159 18.32 15.67 -4.00
CA LEU A 159 18.09 14.79 -2.85
C LEU A 159 19.38 14.36 -2.13
N LYS A 160 20.55 14.54 -2.77
CA LYS A 160 21.85 14.04 -2.26
C LYS A 160 22.27 14.61 -0.90
N ASN A 161 21.83 15.83 -0.58
CA ASN A 161 22.19 16.49 0.68
C ASN A 161 21.23 16.14 1.84
N GLY A 162 20.31 15.19 1.64
CA GLY A 162 19.34 14.79 2.66
C GLY A 162 18.28 15.85 2.97
N ASN A 163 18.11 16.84 2.09
CA ASN A 163 17.12 17.91 2.28
C ASN A 163 15.71 17.49 1.80
N PHE A 164 15.27 16.32 2.26
CA PHE A 164 13.95 15.79 1.96
C PHE A 164 13.38 15.01 3.14
N ALA A 165 12.07 14.78 3.12
CA ALA A 165 11.41 13.86 4.04
C ALA A 165 10.33 13.05 3.32
N PHE A 166 10.15 11.78 3.71
CA PHE A 166 8.98 11.02 3.30
C PHE A 166 7.72 11.54 3.98
N VAL A 167 6.60 11.50 3.26
CA VAL A 167 5.26 11.81 3.77
C VAL A 167 4.33 10.65 3.44
N THR A 168 3.63 10.14 4.45
CA THR A 168 2.67 9.02 4.32
C THR A 168 1.33 9.37 4.98
N CYS A 169 0.26 8.66 4.62
CA CYS A 169 -1.07 8.82 5.25
C CYS A 169 -1.31 7.90 6.46
N GLY A 170 -0.29 7.78 7.31
CA GLY A 170 -0.30 6.87 8.44
C GLY A 170 1.10 6.46 8.81
N ASP A 171 1.21 5.57 9.80
CA ASP A 171 2.51 4.97 10.12
C ASP A 171 2.65 3.58 9.46
N TRP A 172 1.61 3.06 8.78
CA TRP A 172 1.58 1.67 8.33
C TRP A 172 2.64 1.36 7.28
N ASP A 173 2.83 2.21 6.27
CA ASP A 173 3.75 1.97 5.15
C ASP A 173 5.18 1.67 5.60
N LEU A 174 5.79 2.60 6.32
CA LEU A 174 7.20 2.54 6.69
C LEU A 174 7.42 1.79 8.01
N LYS A 175 6.48 1.87 8.97
CA LYS A 175 6.62 1.19 10.26
C LYS A 175 6.20 -0.27 10.23
N VAL A 176 5.25 -0.64 9.36
CA VAL A 176 4.63 -1.97 9.35
C VAL A 176 4.93 -2.68 8.03
N ALA A 177 4.44 -2.20 6.89
CA ALA A 177 4.51 -2.92 5.63
C ALA A 177 5.97 -3.19 5.21
N LEU A 178 6.75 -2.14 4.95
CA LEU A 178 8.15 -2.28 4.52
C LEU A 178 9.01 -2.94 5.60
N THR A 179 8.85 -2.54 6.86
CA THR A 179 9.65 -3.08 7.97
C THR A 179 9.41 -4.59 8.14
N ASN A 180 8.15 -5.05 8.12
CA ASN A 180 7.84 -6.47 8.31
C ASN A 180 8.27 -7.31 7.12
N GLU A 181 8.00 -6.86 5.90
CA GLU A 181 8.41 -7.59 4.70
C GLU A 181 9.93 -7.68 4.60
N ALA A 182 10.65 -6.57 4.82
CA ALA A 182 12.11 -6.58 4.80
C ALA A 182 12.70 -7.48 5.88
N LYS A 183 12.14 -7.46 7.10
CA LYS A 183 12.56 -8.37 8.16
C LYS A 183 12.33 -9.84 7.78
N PHE A 184 11.18 -10.15 7.21
CA PHE A 184 10.83 -11.51 6.79
C PHE A 184 11.77 -12.02 5.69
N LYS A 185 12.03 -11.19 4.68
CA LYS A 185 12.87 -11.51 3.51
C LYS A 185 14.36 -11.22 3.71
N ASN A 186 14.77 -10.84 4.92
CA ASN A 186 16.14 -10.44 5.26
C ASN A 186 16.73 -9.35 4.33
N LEU A 187 15.92 -8.36 3.99
CA LEU A 187 16.30 -7.23 3.13
C LEU A 187 16.87 -6.08 3.96
N GLN A 188 17.86 -5.39 3.40
CA GLN A 188 18.36 -4.14 3.96
C GLN A 188 17.50 -2.98 3.48
N ILE A 189 17.01 -2.18 4.42
CA ILE A 189 16.24 -0.96 4.12
C ILE A 189 17.21 0.23 4.15
N PRO A 190 17.26 1.07 3.10
CA PRO A 190 18.02 2.31 3.13
C PRO A 190 17.61 3.25 4.28
N GLU A 191 18.59 3.92 4.90
CA GLU A 191 18.38 4.70 6.13
C GLU A 191 17.33 5.81 5.98
N TYR A 192 17.17 6.37 4.78
CA TYR A 192 16.20 7.42 4.52
C TYR A 192 14.73 7.01 4.72
N PHE A 193 14.43 5.71 4.82
CA PHE A 193 13.08 5.23 5.18
C PHE A 193 12.83 5.20 6.70
N ASN A 194 13.86 5.40 7.52
CA ASN A 194 13.73 5.26 8.98
C ASN A 194 12.97 6.40 9.65
N GLN A 195 12.73 7.52 8.95
CA GLN A 195 12.03 8.68 9.47
C GLN A 195 11.08 9.25 8.42
N TRP A 196 9.90 9.67 8.87
CA TRP A 196 8.88 10.23 7.97
C TRP A 196 7.92 11.17 8.69
N ILE A 197 7.13 11.84 7.87
CA ILE A 197 6.03 12.70 8.25
C ILE A 197 4.73 11.93 8.01
N ASN A 198 3.98 11.71 9.08
CA ASN A 198 2.61 11.22 8.99
C ASN A 198 1.70 12.43 8.84
N VAL A 199 1.10 12.61 7.66
CA VAL A 199 0.30 13.81 7.34
C VAL A 199 -0.87 14.02 8.31
N LYS A 200 -1.38 12.95 8.93
CA LYS A 200 -2.43 13.03 9.95
C LYS A 200 -1.93 13.68 11.24
N LYS A 201 -0.69 13.39 11.64
CA LYS A 201 -0.03 14.03 12.80
C LYS A 201 0.36 15.47 12.48
N ALA A 202 0.86 15.73 11.27
CA ALA A 202 1.15 17.08 10.79
C ALA A 202 -0.11 17.97 10.82
N TYR A 203 -1.22 17.47 10.26
CA TYR A 203 -2.51 18.15 10.31
C TYR A 203 -3.00 18.38 11.76
N ALA A 204 -2.86 17.38 12.64
CA ALA A 204 -3.22 17.52 14.05
C ALA A 204 -2.37 18.56 14.78
N ALA A 205 -1.07 18.63 14.50
CA ALA A 205 -0.19 19.66 15.06
C ALA A 205 -0.55 21.06 14.59
N HIS A 206 -1.06 21.21 13.37
CA HIS A 206 -1.50 22.50 12.83
C HIS A 206 -2.86 22.96 13.36
N THR A 207 -3.80 22.03 13.53
CA THR A 207 -5.23 22.35 13.76
C THR A 207 -5.76 21.96 15.13
N ASN A 208 -4.99 21.23 15.93
CA ASN A 208 -5.42 20.53 17.16
C ASN A 208 -6.54 19.49 16.92
N HIS A 209 -6.75 19.04 15.68
CA HIS A 209 -7.71 17.99 15.34
C HIS A 209 -7.05 16.81 14.64
N PHE A 210 -7.27 15.59 15.13
CA PHE A 210 -6.75 14.38 14.48
C PHE A 210 -7.70 13.87 13.39
N ALA A 211 -7.24 13.86 12.14
CA ALA A 211 -7.97 13.23 11.04
C ALA A 211 -7.71 11.72 10.98
N LYS A 212 -8.74 10.93 10.70
CA LYS A 212 -8.70 9.46 10.69
C LYS A 212 -7.93 8.89 9.49
N GLY A 213 -7.95 9.57 8.36
CA GLY A 213 -7.39 9.07 7.10
C GLY A 213 -7.51 10.08 5.96
N MET A 214 -7.02 9.68 4.79
CA MET A 214 -6.99 10.51 3.57
C MET A 214 -8.38 11.05 3.21
N THR A 215 -9.42 10.21 3.21
CA THR A 215 -10.79 10.62 2.87
C THR A 215 -11.32 11.74 3.77
N GLN A 216 -11.00 11.71 5.07
CA GLN A 216 -11.42 12.79 5.98
C GLN A 216 -10.63 14.08 5.71
N LEU A 217 -9.32 13.98 5.44
CA LEU A 217 -8.48 15.13 5.10
C LEU A 217 -8.96 15.79 3.79
N LEU A 218 -9.25 15.00 2.76
CA LEU A 218 -9.84 15.50 1.51
C LEU A 218 -11.14 16.26 1.76
N LYS A 219 -12.04 15.70 2.59
CA LYS A 219 -13.30 16.35 2.96
C LYS A 219 -13.08 17.67 3.71
N ILE A 220 -12.13 17.72 4.64
CA ILE A 220 -11.81 18.94 5.40
C ILE A 220 -11.34 20.06 4.47
N TYR A 221 -10.52 19.73 3.48
CA TYR A 221 -10.01 20.67 2.50
C TYR A 221 -10.95 20.95 1.33
N ASP A 222 -12.15 20.38 1.34
CA ASP A 222 -13.10 20.44 0.24
C ASP A 222 -12.45 20.05 -1.10
N LEU A 223 -11.72 18.92 -1.08
CA LEU A 223 -11.07 18.30 -2.22
C LEU A 223 -11.87 17.07 -2.64
N GLN A 224 -12.15 16.97 -3.93
CA GLN A 224 -12.72 15.75 -4.50
C GLN A 224 -11.62 14.70 -4.66
N HIS A 225 -11.88 13.48 -4.21
CA HIS A 225 -11.03 12.34 -4.49
C HIS A 225 -10.91 12.13 -6.00
N LYS A 226 -9.70 12.05 -6.53
CA LYS A 226 -9.45 11.71 -7.94
C LYS A 226 -8.84 10.33 -8.08
N GLY A 227 -9.21 9.63 -9.15
CA GLY A 227 -8.77 8.26 -9.36
C GLY A 227 -9.47 7.27 -8.45
N ARG A 228 -8.82 6.15 -8.19
CA ARG A 228 -9.35 5.01 -7.44
C ARG A 228 -8.71 4.96 -6.05
N HIS A 229 -9.55 4.95 -5.02
CA HIS A 229 -9.10 4.72 -3.65
C HIS A 229 -8.50 3.32 -3.52
N HIS A 230 -7.36 3.19 -2.83
CA HIS A 230 -6.53 1.99 -2.75
C HIS A 230 -5.80 1.62 -4.06
N SER A 231 -5.70 2.57 -4.99
CA SER A 231 -4.61 2.53 -5.99
C SER A 231 -3.52 3.45 -5.46
N GLY A 232 -2.37 2.89 -5.13
CA GLY A 232 -1.33 3.64 -4.42
C GLY A 232 -0.91 4.90 -5.19
N ILE A 233 -0.82 4.83 -6.52
CA ILE A 233 -0.45 5.99 -7.35
C ILE A 233 -1.51 7.09 -7.41
N ASP A 234 -2.79 6.74 -7.27
CA ASP A 234 -3.88 7.71 -7.16
C ASP A 234 -3.93 8.29 -5.73
N ASP A 235 -3.71 7.45 -4.72
CA ASP A 235 -3.71 7.85 -3.31
C ASP A 235 -2.56 8.82 -3.02
N VAL A 236 -1.32 8.56 -3.48
CA VAL A 236 -0.22 9.55 -3.35
C VAL A 236 -0.55 10.87 -4.02
N ALA A 237 -1.29 10.88 -5.13
CA ALA A 237 -1.66 12.12 -5.82
C ALA A 237 -2.70 12.93 -5.00
N ASN A 238 -3.64 12.25 -4.34
CA ASN A 238 -4.57 12.88 -3.40
C ASN A 238 -3.86 13.36 -2.12
N ILE A 239 -2.92 12.58 -1.59
CA ILE A 239 -2.09 12.98 -0.44
C ILE A 239 -1.24 14.20 -0.80
N CYS A 240 -0.72 14.28 -2.02
CA CYS A 240 -0.02 15.48 -2.50
C CYS A 240 -0.90 16.73 -2.35
N GLU A 241 -2.16 16.70 -2.79
CA GLU A 241 -3.06 17.86 -2.62
C GLU A 241 -3.30 18.23 -1.16
N ILE A 242 -3.47 17.24 -0.29
CA ILE A 242 -3.59 17.49 1.16
C ILE A 242 -2.33 18.19 1.67
N VAL A 243 -1.15 17.71 1.26
CA VAL A 243 0.14 18.28 1.64
C VAL A 243 0.28 19.71 1.12
N ARG A 244 -0.11 19.97 -0.14
CA ARG A 244 -0.12 21.32 -0.72
C ARG A 244 -1.04 22.26 0.07
N CYS A 245 -2.26 21.83 0.39
CA CYS A 245 -3.20 22.64 1.15
C CYS A 245 -2.68 22.96 2.56
N LEU A 246 -2.24 21.94 3.31
CA LEU A 246 -1.73 22.12 4.66
C LEU A 246 -0.46 23.00 4.69
N GLY A 247 0.43 22.85 3.71
CA GLY A 247 1.59 23.72 3.53
C GLY A 247 1.21 25.18 3.21
N LYS A 248 0.26 25.39 2.29
CA LYS A 248 -0.27 26.73 1.95
C LYS A 248 -1.04 27.40 3.08
N ASP A 249 -1.58 26.62 4.02
CA ASP A 249 -2.18 27.12 5.25
C ASP A 249 -1.14 27.54 6.31
N GLY A 250 0.15 27.33 6.04
CA GLY A 250 1.26 27.78 6.87
C GLY A 250 1.83 26.71 7.81
N HIS A 251 1.47 25.43 7.62
CA HIS A 251 2.13 24.36 8.36
C HIS A 251 3.61 24.24 7.94
N ASN A 252 4.51 24.11 8.93
CA ASN A 252 5.92 23.82 8.70
C ASN A 252 6.18 22.33 8.97
N TYR A 253 6.45 21.57 7.92
CA TYR A 253 6.61 20.12 7.97
C TYR A 253 7.83 19.69 8.77
N ARG A 254 7.62 18.81 9.76
CA ARG A 254 8.64 18.21 10.64
C ARG A 254 8.47 16.69 10.69
N ILE A 255 9.54 15.96 10.91
CA ILE A 255 9.48 14.49 11.16
C ILE A 255 8.54 14.22 12.34
N THR A 256 7.61 13.28 12.16
CA THR A 256 6.62 12.93 13.20
C THR A 256 6.73 11.49 13.67
N SER A 257 7.46 10.66 12.93
CA SER A 257 7.53 9.21 13.11
C SER A 257 8.91 8.69 12.72
N SER A 258 9.32 7.61 13.38
CA SER A 258 10.62 6.95 13.16
C SER A 258 10.51 5.46 13.50
N THR A 259 11.30 4.62 12.82
CA THR A 259 11.56 3.22 13.22
C THR A 259 12.60 3.13 14.34
N THR A 260 13.48 4.13 14.47
CA THR A 260 14.47 4.18 15.55
C THR A 260 13.86 4.65 16.86
N THR A 261 14.17 3.95 17.96
CA THR A 261 13.74 4.25 19.33
C THR A 261 14.41 5.54 19.84
N LYS A 262 13.93 6.70 19.40
CA LYS A 262 14.02 7.94 20.18
C LYS A 262 12.62 8.30 20.66
N GLN A 263 12.42 8.22 21.98
CA GLN A 263 11.15 8.51 22.66
C GLN A 263 10.57 9.84 22.16
N HIS A 264 9.59 9.79 21.26
CA HIS A 264 8.73 10.94 21.01
C HIS A 264 7.59 10.88 22.03
N GLN A 265 7.55 11.86 22.93
CA GLN A 265 6.42 12.07 23.82
C GLN A 265 5.13 12.19 22.99
N ARG A 266 4.08 11.47 23.38
CA ARG A 266 2.76 11.58 22.75
C ARG A 266 2.20 12.97 23.03
N PHE A 267 2.20 13.86 22.03
CA PHE A 267 1.68 15.22 22.17
C PHE A 267 0.16 15.35 22.03
N PHE A 268 -0.56 14.27 21.68
CA PHE A 268 -1.99 14.36 21.36
C PHE A 268 -2.82 13.39 22.19
N ARG A 269 -3.92 13.92 22.75
CA ARG A 269 -4.97 13.14 23.41
C ARG A 269 -5.74 12.38 22.33
N GLU A 270 -5.78 11.05 22.42
CA GLU A 270 -6.65 10.23 21.58
C GLU A 270 -8.11 10.66 21.78
N ALA A 271 -8.86 10.80 20.70
CA ALA A 271 -10.29 11.05 20.79
C ALA A 271 -10.96 9.87 21.55
N PRO A 272 -11.83 10.12 22.53
CA PRO A 272 -12.45 9.05 23.30
C PRO A 272 -13.19 8.11 22.36
N ARG A 273 -12.91 6.80 22.49
CA ARG A 273 -13.67 5.76 21.80
C ARG A 273 -15.10 5.87 22.28
N LYS A 274 -16.05 6.12 21.36
CA LYS A 274 -17.47 5.95 21.65
C LYS A 274 -17.69 4.46 21.93
N THR A 275 -17.87 4.12 23.20
CA THR A 275 -18.45 2.85 23.62
C THR A 275 -19.89 2.82 23.09
N LYS A 276 -20.23 1.79 22.31
CA LYS A 276 -21.63 1.43 22.05
C LYS A 276 -22.22 0.82 23.31
#